data_AF-A0ABC8TPJ8-F1
#
_entry.id   AF-A0ABC8TPJ8-F1
#
_cell.length_a   1.000
_cell.length_b   1.000
_cell.length_c   1.000
_cell.angle_alpha   90.00
_cell.angle_beta   90.00
_cell.angle_gamma   90.00
#
_symmetry.space_group_name_H-M   'P 1'
#
loop_
_entity.id
_entity.type
_entity.pdbx_description
1 polymer ?
#
loop_
_entity_poly.entity_id
_entity_poly.type
_entity_poly.pdbx_seq_one_letter_code
_entity_poly.pdbx_strand_id
1 'polypeptide(L)'
;MGQQGEGPLRSEVNLLLLERLWQNKEGLCAFSASLEGSFLALPASTTKGSVLVYNVMELHSHCEIDAHRSPLAAMVLSSNGMYIATASEQGTIIRVHLVSEATKSYCFRRGTYPSTIFSLSFGPSTELPDILVATSFSGSVHLFSLGFAIDQRSKRSGSFLGSILPDSVSDALDPAYHHVLHNAGPPGVKSYAVIRTVDKVPDTSKSESVAFRATISIITYNGYFQEYSSIINHQNESSWILEREFNLLTVLPEQGICA
;
A
#
# COMPACT_ATOMS: atom_id res chain seq x y z
N MET A 1 -30.23 40.75 3.38
CA MET A 1 -30.80 39.39 3.37
C MET A 1 -30.39 38.74 2.05
N GLY A 2 -29.12 38.32 1.96
CA GLY A 2 -28.59 37.69 0.75
C GLY A 2 -28.66 36.18 0.95
N GLN A 3 -29.54 35.51 0.20
CA GLN A 3 -29.47 34.06 0.05
C GLN A 3 -28.21 33.77 -0.77
N GLN A 4 -27.15 33.29 -0.13
CA GLN A 4 -26.07 32.60 -0.84
C GLN A 4 -26.65 31.28 -1.33
N GLY A 5 -26.81 31.16 -2.65
CA GLY A 5 -27.29 29.93 -3.27
C GLY A 5 -26.33 28.78 -2.95
N GLU A 6 -26.86 27.73 -2.32
CA GLU A 6 -26.23 26.42 -2.35
C GLU A 6 -26.21 25.97 -3.82
N GLY A 7 -25.00 25.91 -4.39
CA GLY A 7 -24.82 25.59 -5.80
C GLY A 7 -25.14 24.12 -6.14
N PRO A 8 -25.57 23.81 -7.39
CA PRO A 8 -25.94 22.46 -7.84
C PRO A 8 -24.83 21.41 -7.74
N LEU A 9 -23.56 21.83 -7.65
CA LEU A 9 -22.40 20.93 -7.66
C LEU A 9 -22.23 20.14 -6.35
N ARG A 10 -22.68 20.66 -5.20
CA ARG A 10 -22.56 19.96 -3.91
C ARG A 10 -23.53 18.77 -3.77
N SER A 11 -24.67 18.80 -4.46
CA SER A 11 -25.65 17.71 -4.40
C SER A 11 -25.27 16.54 -5.30
N GLU A 12 -24.76 16.80 -6.51
CA GLU A 12 -24.36 15.75 -7.47
C GLU A 12 -23.16 14.93 -6.96
N VAL A 13 -22.19 15.59 -6.33
CA VAL A 13 -20.99 14.94 -5.79
C VAL A 13 -21.33 13.98 -4.64
N ASN A 14 -22.28 14.34 -3.77
CA ASN A 14 -22.75 13.46 -2.70
C ASN A 14 -23.50 12.24 -3.24
N LEU A 15 -24.26 12.39 -4.33
CA LEU A 15 -24.97 11.26 -4.95
C LEU A 15 -24.00 10.25 -5.56
N LEU A 16 -22.95 10.72 -6.22
CA LEU A 16 -21.90 9.87 -6.80
C LEU A 16 -21.18 9.05 -5.73
N LEU A 17 -20.84 9.67 -4.59
CA LEU A 17 -20.22 8.99 -3.46
C LEU A 17 -21.14 7.90 -2.87
N LEU A 18 -22.44 8.21 -2.69
CA LEU A 18 -23.44 7.25 -2.22
C LEU A 18 -23.59 6.06 -3.19
N GLU A 19 -23.60 6.33 -4.50
CA GLU A 19 -23.64 5.29 -5.52
C GLU A 19 -22.44 4.35 -5.41
N ARG A 20 -21.23 4.89 -5.25
CA ARG A 20 -20.02 4.07 -5.07
C ARG A 20 -20.09 3.21 -3.82
N LEU A 21 -20.59 3.76 -2.71
CA LEU A 21 -20.75 3.01 -1.45
C LEU A 21 -21.74 1.85 -1.59
N TRP A 22 -22.88 2.05 -2.27
CA TRP A 22 -23.86 0.99 -2.49
C TRP A 22 -23.34 -0.16 -3.38
N GLN A 23 -22.46 0.14 -4.33
CA GLN A 23 -21.85 -0.87 -5.20
C GLN A 23 -20.71 -1.64 -4.53
N ASN A 24 -20.10 -1.09 -3.48
CA ASN A 24 -18.94 -1.65 -2.78
C ASN A 24 -19.31 -2.73 -1.75
N LYS A 25 -19.77 -3.89 -2.24
CA LYS A 25 -20.22 -5.01 -1.39
C LYS A 25 -19.12 -5.61 -0.51
N GLU A 26 -17.87 -5.52 -0.95
CA GLU A 26 -16.70 -6.01 -0.21
C GLU A 26 -16.20 -5.02 0.85
N GLY A 27 -16.79 -3.81 0.92
CA GLY A 27 -16.40 -2.78 1.89
C GLY A 27 -14.98 -2.26 1.67
N LEU A 28 -14.44 -2.38 0.45
CA LEU A 28 -13.07 -1.97 0.14
C LEU A 28 -12.95 -0.44 0.17
N CYS A 29 -12.13 0.11 1.03
CA CYS A 29 -11.85 1.53 1.08
C CYS A 29 -10.45 1.80 1.62
N ALA A 30 -9.97 3.02 1.43
CA ALA A 30 -8.79 3.51 2.12
C ALA A 30 -8.99 4.96 2.58
N PHE A 31 -8.35 5.32 3.68
CA PHE A 31 -8.46 6.66 4.26
C PHE A 31 -7.08 7.17 4.70
N SER A 32 -6.81 8.44 4.45
CA SER A 32 -5.67 9.17 5.00
C SER A 32 -6.18 10.21 5.98
N ALA A 33 -5.65 10.19 7.21
CA ALA A 33 -6.04 11.11 8.28
C ALA A 33 -5.20 12.40 8.32
N SER A 34 -4.32 12.63 7.33
CA SER A 34 -3.51 13.84 7.25
C SER A 34 -4.36 15.08 7.00
N LEU A 35 -4.11 16.18 7.71
CA LEU A 35 -4.84 17.44 7.51
C LEU A 35 -4.63 18.03 6.10
N GLU A 36 -3.42 17.90 5.55
CA GLU A 36 -3.06 18.40 4.21
C GLU A 36 -3.41 17.41 3.09
N GLY A 37 -3.77 16.18 3.45
CA GLY A 37 -4.01 15.06 2.53
C GLY A 37 -5.12 14.14 3.02
N SER A 38 -6.24 14.74 3.43
CA SER A 38 -7.39 14.02 4.00
C SER A 38 -8.25 13.46 2.86
N PHE A 39 -7.97 12.22 2.49
CA PHE A 39 -8.59 11.57 1.35
C PHE A 39 -9.32 10.30 1.76
N LEU A 40 -10.48 10.08 1.16
CA LEU A 40 -11.20 8.81 1.14
C LEU A 40 -11.09 8.23 -0.27
N ALA A 41 -10.64 6.99 -0.38
CA ALA A 41 -10.57 6.26 -1.64
C ALA A 41 -11.59 5.11 -1.64
N LEU A 42 -12.32 4.98 -2.75
CA LEU A 42 -13.34 3.95 -2.98
C LEU A 42 -13.19 3.37 -4.39
N PRO A 43 -13.61 2.12 -4.63
CA PRO A 43 -13.75 1.60 -5.98
C PRO A 43 -14.69 2.48 -6.82
N ALA A 44 -14.22 2.90 -8.00
CA ALA A 44 -15.03 3.63 -8.98
C ALA A 44 -15.73 2.70 -9.98
N SER A 45 -15.37 1.42 -10.01
CA SER A 45 -15.94 0.42 -10.92
C SER A 45 -16.00 -0.96 -10.26
N THR A 46 -17.03 -1.72 -10.61
CA THR A 46 -17.19 -3.14 -10.24
C THR A 46 -16.59 -4.10 -11.27
N THR A 47 -16.17 -3.60 -12.44
CA THR A 47 -15.65 -4.41 -13.55
C THR A 47 -14.21 -4.06 -13.91
N LYS A 48 -13.75 -2.87 -13.54
CA LYS A 48 -12.37 -2.39 -13.72
C LYS A 48 -11.76 -2.04 -12.37
N GLY A 49 -10.43 -1.98 -12.34
CA GLY A 49 -9.69 -1.59 -11.15
C GLY A 49 -9.49 -0.09 -11.07
N SER A 50 -10.58 0.66 -11.02
CA SER A 50 -10.56 2.13 -10.97
C SER A 50 -10.86 2.62 -9.55
N VAL A 51 -10.20 3.69 -9.11
CA VAL A 51 -10.35 4.26 -7.76
C VAL A 51 -10.84 5.70 -7.85
N LEU A 52 -11.92 6.03 -7.14
CA LEU A 52 -12.33 7.39 -6.87
C LEU A 52 -11.62 7.88 -5.61
N VAL A 53 -10.87 8.98 -5.71
CA VAL A 53 -10.27 9.67 -4.57
C VAL A 53 -11.07 10.92 -4.27
N TYR A 54 -11.54 11.04 -3.04
CA TYR A 54 -12.40 12.11 -2.56
C TYR A 54 -11.68 12.92 -1.49
N ASN A 55 -11.64 14.25 -1.65
CA ASN A 55 -11.13 15.13 -0.61
C ASN A 55 -12.22 15.34 0.44
N VAL A 56 -11.97 14.85 1.66
CA VAL A 56 -12.97 14.84 2.73
C VAL A 56 -13.11 16.22 3.39
N MET A 57 -12.07 17.06 3.33
CA MET A 57 -12.11 18.41 3.91
C MET A 57 -12.84 19.38 2.98
N GLU A 58 -12.53 19.32 1.68
CA GLU A 58 -13.12 20.21 0.67
C GLU A 58 -14.46 19.68 0.12
N LEU A 59 -14.83 18.45 0.48
CA LEU A 59 -16.07 17.78 0.08
C LEU A 59 -16.26 17.75 -1.45
N HIS A 60 -15.20 17.36 -2.17
CA HIS A 60 -15.28 17.16 -3.62
C HIS A 60 -14.44 15.97 -4.08
N SER A 61 -14.81 15.44 -5.25
CA SER A 61 -13.96 14.48 -5.98
C SER A 61 -12.62 15.12 -6.29
N HIS A 62 -11.52 14.46 -5.91
CA HIS A 62 -10.16 14.92 -6.18
C HIS A 62 -9.67 14.38 -7.52
N CYS A 63 -9.74 13.06 -7.72
CA CYS A 63 -9.39 12.42 -8.99
C CYS A 63 -10.00 11.01 -9.11
N GLU A 64 -9.98 10.46 -10.32
CA GLU A 64 -10.23 9.04 -10.58
C GLU A 64 -8.96 8.41 -11.19
N ILE A 65 -8.58 7.23 -10.71
CA ILE A 65 -7.35 6.53 -11.09
C ILE A 65 -7.71 5.18 -11.71
N ASP A 66 -7.43 5.02 -13.00
CA ASP A 66 -7.55 3.73 -13.71
C ASP A 66 -6.32 2.84 -13.45
N ALA A 67 -6.29 2.18 -12.29
CA ALA A 67 -5.13 1.40 -11.86
C ALA A 67 -5.03 0.02 -12.55
N HIS A 68 -6.13 -0.72 -12.68
CA HIS A 68 -6.11 -2.10 -13.21
C HIS A 68 -7.24 -2.37 -14.20
N ARG A 69 -7.04 -3.39 -15.04
CA ARG A 69 -8.04 -3.85 -16.02
C ARG A 69 -9.15 -4.72 -15.41
N SER A 70 -8.92 -5.24 -14.20
CA SER A 70 -9.87 -6.09 -13.46
C SER A 70 -10.17 -5.45 -12.10
N PRO A 71 -11.28 -5.84 -11.44
CA PRO A 71 -11.72 -5.26 -10.17
C PRO A 71 -10.63 -5.24 -9.09
N LEU A 72 -10.74 -4.29 -8.17
CA LEU A 72 -9.80 -4.13 -7.05
C LEU A 72 -10.05 -5.20 -5.98
N ALA A 73 -8.96 -5.77 -5.47
CA ALA A 73 -8.98 -6.68 -4.33
C ALA A 73 -8.43 -6.03 -3.05
N ALA A 74 -7.51 -5.07 -3.18
CA ALA A 74 -6.92 -4.35 -2.06
C ALA A 74 -6.54 -2.92 -2.46
N MET A 75 -6.68 -1.98 -1.53
CA MET A 75 -6.17 -0.62 -1.66
C MET A 75 -5.76 -0.05 -0.30
N VAL A 76 -4.79 0.87 -0.28
CA VAL A 76 -4.38 1.60 0.93
C VAL A 76 -3.83 2.97 0.55
N LEU A 77 -4.12 3.99 1.36
CA LEU A 77 -3.51 5.31 1.27
C LEU A 77 -2.33 5.39 2.24
N SER A 78 -1.26 6.09 1.86
CA SER A 78 -0.21 6.44 2.80
C SER A 78 -0.76 7.39 3.87
N SER A 79 -0.18 7.38 5.07
CA SER A 79 -0.70 8.17 6.20
C SER A 79 -0.70 9.68 5.97
N ASN A 80 0.17 10.15 5.07
CA ASN A 80 0.28 11.55 4.65
C ASN A 80 -0.62 11.91 3.44
N GLY A 81 -1.29 10.92 2.83
CA GLY A 81 -2.15 11.11 1.66
C GLY A 81 -1.40 11.28 0.32
N MET A 82 -0.07 11.13 0.31
CA MET A 82 0.75 11.30 -0.90
C MET A 82 0.55 10.17 -1.92
N TYR A 83 0.41 8.94 -1.45
CA TYR A 83 0.36 7.75 -2.29
C TYR A 83 -0.89 6.92 -2.06
N ILE A 84 -1.34 6.25 -3.12
CA ILE A 84 -2.31 5.17 -3.05
C ILE A 84 -1.74 3.90 -3.68
N ALA A 85 -1.69 2.82 -2.93
CA ALA A 85 -1.34 1.50 -3.41
C ALA A 85 -2.60 0.69 -3.71
N THR A 86 -2.59 -0.07 -4.80
CA THR A 86 -3.73 -0.86 -5.27
C THR A 86 -3.28 -2.21 -5.82
N ALA A 87 -4.11 -3.22 -5.62
CA ALA A 87 -4.00 -4.52 -6.27
C ALA A 87 -5.36 -4.96 -6.79
N SER A 88 -5.37 -5.59 -7.96
CA SER A 88 -6.58 -6.20 -8.51
C SER A 88 -6.76 -7.65 -8.07
N GLU A 89 -7.90 -8.25 -8.41
CA GLU A 89 -8.19 -9.68 -8.20
C GLU A 89 -7.12 -10.61 -8.79
N GLN A 90 -6.45 -10.20 -9.87
CA GLN A 90 -5.33 -10.95 -10.43
C GLN A 90 -4.13 -10.98 -9.48
N GLY A 91 -3.89 -9.89 -8.74
CA GLY A 91 -2.87 -9.77 -7.71
C GLY A 91 -1.43 -10.04 -8.15
N THR A 92 -1.14 -10.08 -9.45
CA THR A 92 0.22 -10.26 -10.00
C THR A 92 1.06 -8.98 -9.92
N ILE A 93 0.38 -7.84 -9.92
CA ILE A 93 0.97 -6.51 -9.91
C ILE A 93 0.32 -5.68 -8.82
N ILE A 94 1.15 -4.93 -8.09
CA ILE A 94 0.74 -3.89 -7.16
C ILE A 94 1.14 -2.55 -7.77
N ARG A 95 0.21 -1.61 -7.88
CA ARG A 95 0.50 -0.27 -8.40
C ARG A 95 0.42 0.76 -7.29
N VAL A 96 1.36 1.68 -7.26
CA VAL A 96 1.34 2.84 -6.36
C VAL A 96 1.25 4.11 -7.19
N HIS A 97 0.23 4.94 -6.96
CA HIS A 97 0.05 6.21 -7.66
C HIS A 97 0.32 7.37 -6.71
N LEU A 98 0.82 8.48 -7.26
CA LEU A 98 0.79 9.77 -6.58
C LEU A 98 -0.64 10.31 -6.62
N VAL A 99 -1.19 10.70 -5.48
CA VAL A 99 -2.58 11.21 -5.40
C VAL A 99 -2.72 12.57 -6.09
N SER A 100 -1.67 13.41 -6.05
CA SER A 100 -1.62 14.69 -6.76
C SER A 100 -1.47 14.54 -8.28
N GLU A 101 -0.86 13.45 -8.74
CA GLU A 101 -0.55 13.17 -10.15
C GLU A 101 -1.11 11.79 -10.53
N ALA A 102 -2.43 11.69 -10.69
CA ALA A 102 -3.18 10.44 -10.88
C ALA A 102 -2.64 9.52 -12.00
N THR A 103 -1.93 10.07 -13.00
CA THR A 103 -1.35 9.32 -14.12
C THR A 103 0.03 8.71 -13.81
N LYS A 104 0.72 9.22 -12.78
CA LYS A 104 2.07 8.78 -12.43
C LYS A 104 1.98 7.63 -11.43
N SER A 105 2.52 6.49 -11.84
CA SER A 105 2.53 5.28 -11.03
C SER A 105 3.87 4.56 -10.99
N TYR A 106 4.04 3.80 -9.92
CA TYR A 106 5.01 2.75 -9.74
C TYR A 106 4.29 1.41 -9.88
N CYS A 107 4.93 0.45 -10.54
CA CYS A 107 4.35 -0.87 -10.80
C CYS A 107 5.28 -1.92 -10.21
N PHE A 108 4.87 -2.64 -9.18
CA PHE A 108 5.65 -3.71 -8.58
C PHE A 108 5.09 -5.07 -8.99
N ARG A 109 5.93 -5.92 -9.59
CA ARG A 109 5.54 -7.28 -9.96
C ARG A 109 5.67 -8.20 -8.76
N ARG A 110 4.56 -8.54 -8.12
CA ARG A 110 4.52 -9.47 -6.98
C ARG A 110 4.94 -10.89 -7.35
N GLY A 111 4.57 -11.34 -8.55
CA GLY A 111 4.93 -12.67 -9.05
C GLY A 111 4.32 -12.99 -10.41
N THR A 112 4.72 -14.14 -10.97
CA THR A 112 4.21 -14.59 -12.28
C THR A 112 2.78 -15.12 -12.21
N TYR A 113 2.44 -15.85 -11.16
CA TYR A 113 1.13 -16.49 -11.02
C TYR A 113 0.17 -15.64 -10.21
N PRO A 114 -1.14 -15.60 -10.55
CA PRO A 114 -2.16 -14.92 -9.75
C PRO A 114 -2.17 -15.38 -8.29
N SER A 115 -2.42 -14.44 -7.38
CA SER A 115 -2.53 -14.66 -5.93
C SER A 115 -3.20 -13.43 -5.35
N THR A 116 -4.38 -13.61 -4.76
CA THR A 116 -5.16 -12.53 -4.17
C THR A 116 -4.34 -11.82 -3.11
N ILE A 117 -4.25 -10.49 -3.19
CA ILE A 117 -3.65 -9.68 -2.14
C ILE A 117 -4.68 -9.52 -1.02
N PHE A 118 -4.30 -9.87 0.21
CA PHE A 118 -5.19 -9.77 1.37
C PHE A 118 -5.09 -8.43 2.06
N SER A 119 -3.89 -7.88 2.20
CA SER A 119 -3.68 -6.58 2.83
C SER A 119 -2.49 -5.85 2.22
N LEU A 120 -2.55 -4.53 2.29
CA LEU A 120 -1.49 -3.60 1.92
C LEU A 120 -1.26 -2.64 3.09
N SER A 121 -0.01 -2.30 3.38
CA SER A 121 0.33 -1.30 4.40
C SER A 121 1.56 -0.51 3.98
N PHE A 122 1.44 0.81 3.94
CA PHE A 122 2.60 1.68 3.90
C PHE A 122 3.31 1.70 5.25
N GLY A 123 4.60 2.02 5.22
CA GLY A 123 5.35 2.41 6.40
C GLY A 123 4.85 3.75 6.95
N PRO A 124 5.12 4.06 8.22
CA PRO A 124 4.92 5.41 8.74
C PRO A 124 5.66 6.44 7.88
N SER A 125 5.01 7.54 7.52
CA SER A 125 5.61 8.63 6.74
C SER A 125 6.67 9.38 7.59
N THR A 126 7.91 8.90 7.58
CA THR A 126 9.08 9.49 8.26
C THR A 126 10.18 9.85 7.24
N GLU A 127 11.35 10.36 7.67
CA GLU A 127 12.51 10.67 6.79
C GLU A 127 13.20 9.43 6.17
N LEU A 128 12.53 8.29 6.17
CA LEU A 128 13.05 6.99 5.76
C LEU A 128 12.42 6.57 4.43
N PRO A 129 12.99 5.58 3.72
CA PRO A 129 12.41 5.19 2.44
C PRO A 129 10.95 4.78 2.63
N ASP A 130 10.10 5.32 1.77
CA ASP A 130 8.73 4.85 1.64
C ASP A 130 8.77 3.36 1.30
N ILE A 131 8.20 2.53 2.17
CA ILE A 131 8.07 1.10 1.95
C ILE A 131 6.60 0.69 1.98
N LEU A 132 6.29 -0.36 1.25
CA LEU A 132 4.96 -0.95 1.16
C LEU A 132 5.07 -2.45 1.40
N VAL A 133 4.22 -2.96 2.30
CA VAL A 133 4.08 -4.40 2.54
C VAL A 133 2.77 -4.90 1.96
N ALA A 134 2.81 -6.11 1.38
CA ALA A 134 1.64 -6.83 0.90
C ALA A 134 1.61 -8.26 1.41
N THR A 135 0.47 -8.71 1.93
CA THR A 135 0.20 -10.13 2.20
C THR A 135 -0.62 -10.72 1.07
N SER A 136 -0.46 -12.02 0.81
CA SER A 136 -1.17 -12.68 -0.29
C SER A 136 -1.68 -14.08 0.06
N PHE A 137 -2.59 -14.58 -0.77
CA PHE A 137 -3.18 -15.92 -0.67
C PHE A 137 -2.15 -17.04 -0.59
N SER A 138 -0.98 -16.87 -1.21
CA SER A 138 0.11 -17.85 -1.14
C SER A 138 0.77 -17.96 0.23
N GLY A 139 0.38 -17.16 1.22
CA GLY A 139 1.03 -17.14 2.54
C GLY A 139 2.36 -16.38 2.54
N SER A 140 2.69 -15.69 1.44
CA SER A 140 3.88 -14.85 1.32
C SER A 140 3.62 -13.41 1.69
N VAL A 141 4.64 -12.78 2.24
CA VAL A 141 4.71 -11.34 2.53
C VAL A 141 5.73 -10.72 1.57
N HIS A 142 5.35 -9.63 0.93
CA HIS A 142 6.19 -8.89 0.01
C HIS A 142 6.45 -7.50 0.57
N LEU A 143 7.69 -7.04 0.50
CA LEU A 143 8.12 -5.71 0.89
C LEU A 143 8.71 -5.02 -0.33
N PHE A 144 8.16 -3.85 -0.66
CA PHE A 144 8.56 -3.03 -1.79
C PHE A 144 9.14 -1.71 -1.30
N SER A 145 10.30 -1.32 -1.82
CA SER A 145 10.92 -0.02 -1.50
C SER A 145 10.67 0.98 -2.62
N LEU A 146 10.01 2.11 -2.30
CA LEU A 146 9.64 3.15 -3.26
C LEU A 146 10.77 4.18 -3.44
N GLY A 147 11.48 4.55 -2.37
CA GLY A 147 12.49 5.61 -2.38
C GLY A 147 13.61 5.41 -3.42
N PHE A 148 14.06 4.17 -3.62
CA PHE A 148 15.10 3.87 -4.61
C PHE A 148 14.60 3.83 -6.06
N ALA A 149 13.29 3.70 -6.28
CA ALA A 149 12.69 3.73 -7.62
C ALA A 149 12.63 5.16 -8.19
N ILE A 150 12.58 6.18 -7.32
CA ILE A 150 12.50 7.61 -7.68
C ILE A 150 13.84 8.14 -8.19
N ASP A 151 14.94 7.83 -7.49
CA ASP A 151 16.28 8.31 -7.85
C ASP A 151 16.78 7.77 -9.20
N GLN A 152 16.39 6.53 -9.56
CA GLN A 152 16.76 5.96 -10.86
C GLN A 152 16.04 6.61 -12.04
N ARG A 153 14.79 7.06 -11.88
CA ARG A 153 14.06 7.74 -12.97
C ARG A 153 14.66 9.12 -13.27
N SER A 154 15.16 9.80 -12.24
CA SER A 154 15.92 11.05 -12.37
C SER A 154 17.28 10.84 -13.05
N LYS A 155 17.96 9.70 -12.81
CA LYS A 155 19.23 9.36 -13.49
C LYS A 155 19.04 8.89 -14.94
N ARG A 156 17.93 8.20 -15.27
CA ARG A 156 17.66 7.70 -16.64
C ARG A 156 17.15 8.78 -17.59
N SER A 157 16.59 9.89 -17.09
CA SER A 157 16.21 11.04 -17.92
C SER A 157 17.41 11.85 -18.46
N GLY A 158 18.65 11.52 -18.05
CA GLY A 158 19.88 12.16 -18.52
C GLY A 158 20.50 11.57 -19.79
N SER A 159 19.97 10.48 -20.37
CA SER A 159 20.48 9.90 -21.63
C SER A 159 19.56 10.26 -22.79
N PHE A 160 19.79 11.44 -23.36
CA PHE A 160 19.26 11.79 -24.68
C PHE A 160 19.95 10.89 -25.72
N LEU A 161 19.19 9.96 -26.31
CA LEU A 161 19.18 9.59 -27.73
C LEU A 161 18.33 8.32 -27.92
N GLY A 162 17.15 8.45 -28.55
CA GLY A 162 16.52 7.34 -29.28
C GLY A 162 15.07 7.03 -28.95
N SER A 163 14.20 7.34 -29.92
CA SER A 163 12.83 6.84 -30.15
C SER A 163 11.70 7.33 -29.25
N ILE A 164 10.78 8.04 -29.91
CA ILE A 164 9.43 8.39 -29.49
C ILE A 164 8.66 7.08 -29.25
N LEU A 165 8.32 6.80 -27.99
CA LEU A 165 7.30 5.84 -27.58
C LEU A 165 6.30 6.55 -26.66
N PRO A 166 4.98 6.37 -26.83
CA PRO A 166 3.97 7.02 -25.99
C PRO A 166 4.03 6.49 -24.55
N ASP A 167 3.96 7.43 -23.59
CA ASP A 167 4.15 7.27 -22.13
C ASP A 167 3.17 6.36 -21.37
N SER A 168 2.45 5.44 -22.02
CA SER A 168 1.31 4.73 -21.39
C SER A 168 1.55 3.26 -21.02
N VAL A 169 2.80 2.81 -20.85
CA VAL A 169 3.06 1.49 -20.28
C VAL A 169 4.18 1.60 -19.25
N SER A 170 3.81 1.68 -17.97
CA SER A 170 4.77 1.59 -16.86
C SER A 170 5.46 0.23 -16.94
N ASP A 171 6.75 0.25 -17.28
CA ASP A 171 7.68 -0.82 -16.95
C ASP A 171 7.48 -1.20 -15.48
N ALA A 172 7.35 -2.49 -15.20
CA ALA A 172 7.42 -2.98 -13.84
C ALA A 172 8.77 -2.55 -13.25
N LEU A 173 8.76 -2.04 -12.03
CA LEU A 173 9.96 -1.67 -11.30
C LEU A 173 10.89 -2.86 -11.15
N ASP A 174 12.17 -2.54 -11.05
CA ASP A 174 13.28 -3.49 -10.93
C ASP A 174 13.02 -4.48 -9.78
N PRO A 175 13.10 -5.81 -10.02
CA PRO A 175 13.05 -6.83 -8.98
C PRO A 175 14.00 -6.58 -7.81
N ALA A 176 15.07 -5.80 -8.00
CA ALA A 176 15.98 -5.43 -6.94
C ALA A 176 15.24 -4.88 -5.69
N TYR A 177 14.20 -4.07 -5.85
CA TYR A 177 13.51 -3.43 -4.71
C TYR A 177 12.32 -4.21 -4.17
N HIS A 178 12.26 -5.52 -4.47
CA HIS A 178 11.22 -6.43 -4.07
C HIS A 178 11.77 -7.56 -3.21
N HIS A 179 11.43 -7.51 -1.93
CA HIS A 179 11.83 -8.49 -0.92
C HIS A 179 10.67 -9.41 -0.58
N VAL A 180 10.92 -10.70 -0.43
CA VAL A 180 9.87 -11.69 -0.20
C VAL A 180 10.19 -12.57 1.00
N LEU A 181 9.28 -12.60 1.96
CA LEU A 181 9.22 -13.62 2.99
C LEU A 181 8.22 -14.69 2.53
N HIS A 182 8.74 -15.86 2.18
CA HIS A 182 7.93 -17.03 1.87
C HIS A 182 7.44 -17.69 3.15
N ASN A 183 6.25 -18.31 3.10
CA ASN A 183 5.69 -19.11 4.20
C ASN A 183 5.55 -18.34 5.53
N ALA A 184 5.21 -17.05 5.49
CA ALA A 184 4.91 -16.27 6.69
C ALA A 184 3.64 -16.79 7.39
N GLY A 185 2.70 -17.34 6.62
CA GLY A 185 1.54 -18.05 7.14
C GLY A 185 1.06 -19.14 6.19
N PRO A 186 0.07 -19.95 6.61
CA PRO A 186 -0.50 -20.98 5.75
C PRO A 186 -1.18 -20.38 4.52
N PRO A 187 -0.98 -20.94 3.31
CA PRO A 187 -1.72 -20.53 2.12
C PRO A 187 -3.23 -20.58 2.33
N GLY A 188 -3.94 -19.58 1.80
CA GLY A 188 -5.40 -19.45 1.88
C GLY A 188 -5.93 -18.83 3.18
N VAL A 189 -5.11 -18.68 4.21
CA VAL A 189 -5.52 -18.00 5.45
C VAL A 189 -5.40 -16.49 5.25
N LYS A 190 -6.54 -15.79 5.28
CA LYS A 190 -6.58 -14.32 5.22
C LYS A 190 -5.71 -13.71 6.31
N SER A 191 -4.97 -12.66 5.96
CA SER A 191 -4.05 -11.98 6.86
C SER A 191 -4.03 -10.48 6.64
N TYR A 192 -3.83 -9.74 7.73
CA TYR A 192 -3.63 -8.30 7.74
C TYR A 192 -2.24 -7.98 8.27
N ALA A 193 -1.45 -7.25 7.48
CA ALA A 193 -0.13 -6.76 7.88
C ALA A 193 -0.17 -5.26 8.11
N VAL A 194 0.64 -4.81 9.08
CA VAL A 194 0.93 -3.39 9.34
C VAL A 194 2.42 -3.23 9.55
N ILE A 195 3.01 -2.28 8.84
CA ILE A 195 4.38 -1.81 9.12
C ILE A 195 4.29 -0.89 10.33
N ARG A 196 4.89 -1.31 11.46
CA ARG A 196 4.85 -0.59 12.74
C ARG A 196 5.87 0.53 12.78
N THR A 197 7.11 0.19 12.46
CA THR A 197 8.25 1.11 12.47
C THR A 197 9.13 0.85 11.28
N VAL A 198 9.83 1.90 10.87
CA VAL A 198 10.98 1.83 9.97
C VAL A 198 12.05 2.64 10.69
N ASP A 199 13.24 2.07 10.85
CA ASP A 199 14.33 2.66 11.62
C ASP A 199 15.61 2.55 10.80
N LYS A 200 16.46 3.60 10.81
CA LYS A 200 17.81 3.49 10.24
C LYS A 200 18.60 2.48 11.06
N VAL A 201 19.29 1.58 10.38
CA VAL A 201 20.31 0.77 11.05
C VAL A 201 21.53 1.67 11.22
N PRO A 202 22.01 1.91 12.47
CA PRO A 202 23.23 2.69 12.68
C PRO A 202 24.39 2.01 11.98
N ASP A 203 25.09 2.75 11.11
CA ASP A 203 26.27 2.22 10.45
C ASP A 203 27.45 3.20 10.53
N THR A 204 28.64 2.62 10.49
CA THR A 204 29.95 3.27 10.48
C THR A 204 30.50 3.46 9.06
N SER A 205 29.85 2.89 8.04
CA SER A 205 30.27 3.01 6.64
C SER A 205 29.77 4.31 5.98
N LYS A 206 30.59 4.90 5.09
CA LYS A 206 30.23 6.06 4.26
C LYS A 206 29.45 5.65 2.99
N SER A 207 28.52 4.70 3.09
CA SER A 207 27.72 4.30 1.92
C SER A 207 26.61 5.31 1.65
N GLU A 208 26.31 5.57 0.37
CA GLU A 208 25.16 6.40 -0.05
C GLU A 208 23.81 5.68 0.16
N SER A 209 23.80 4.35 0.20
CA SER A 209 22.59 3.57 0.46
C SER A 209 22.26 3.54 1.94
N VAL A 210 20.98 3.67 2.31
CA VAL A 210 20.54 3.61 3.71
C VAL A 210 20.10 2.18 4.04
N ALA A 211 20.76 1.55 5.00
CA ALA A 211 20.25 0.32 5.61
C ALA A 211 19.14 0.66 6.62
N PHE A 212 18.08 -0.14 6.61
CA PHE A 212 16.94 0.07 7.50
C PHE A 212 16.37 -1.23 8.03
N ARG A 213 15.73 -1.14 9.18
CA ARG A 213 14.94 -2.19 9.79
C ARG A 213 13.47 -1.80 9.72
N ALA A 214 12.62 -2.69 9.25
CA ALA A 214 11.17 -2.54 9.29
C ALA A 214 10.58 -3.59 10.25
N THR A 215 9.76 -3.15 11.19
CA THR A 215 9.00 -4.03 12.09
C THR A 215 7.60 -4.20 11.53
N ILE A 216 7.19 -5.44 11.25
CA ILE A 216 5.93 -5.77 10.57
C ILE A 216 5.13 -6.70 11.46
N SER A 217 3.94 -6.28 11.86
CA SER A 217 2.99 -7.16 12.54
C SER A 217 2.02 -7.76 11.53
N ILE A 218 1.71 -9.04 11.68
CA ILE A 218 0.76 -9.78 10.86
C ILE A 218 -0.26 -10.44 11.79
N ILE A 219 -1.54 -10.25 11.51
CA ILE A 219 -2.64 -10.97 12.15
C ILE A 219 -3.31 -11.84 11.10
N THR A 220 -3.59 -13.07 11.46
CA THR A 220 -4.19 -14.08 10.58
C THR A 220 -5.58 -14.46 11.07
N TYR A 221 -6.46 -14.88 10.15
CA TYR A 221 -7.85 -15.22 10.47
C TYR A 221 -7.99 -16.50 11.33
N ASN A 222 -6.96 -17.34 11.38
CA ASN A 222 -6.90 -18.48 12.31
C ASN A 222 -6.39 -18.07 13.71
N GLY A 223 -6.22 -16.77 13.97
CA GLY A 223 -5.98 -16.22 15.29
C GLY A 223 -4.52 -15.96 15.64
N TYR A 224 -3.55 -16.18 14.75
CA TYR A 224 -2.15 -15.92 15.08
C TYR A 224 -1.79 -14.44 14.88
N PHE A 225 -1.12 -13.89 15.88
CA PHE A 225 -0.33 -12.67 15.78
C PHE A 225 1.13 -13.06 15.60
N GLN A 226 1.78 -12.46 14.60
CA GLN A 226 3.20 -12.62 14.31
C GLN A 226 3.84 -11.23 14.19
N GLU A 227 5.05 -11.08 14.70
CA GLU A 227 5.86 -9.89 14.46
C GLU A 227 7.19 -10.27 13.84
N TYR A 228 7.48 -9.67 12.68
CA TYR A 228 8.71 -9.87 11.93
C TYR A 228 9.54 -8.59 11.93
N SER A 229 10.86 -8.75 12.09
CA SER A 229 11.85 -7.73 11.74
C SER A 229 12.41 -8.05 10.35
N SER A 230 12.26 -7.14 9.39
CA SER A 230 12.97 -7.18 8.10
C SER A 230 14.13 -6.20 8.13
N ILE A 231 15.36 -6.67 7.92
CA ILE A 231 16.55 -5.83 7.84
C ILE A 231 17.01 -5.82 6.38
N ILE A 232 17.09 -4.63 5.79
CA ILE A 232 17.60 -4.42 4.44
C ILE A 232 18.95 -3.71 4.56
N ASN A 233 20.00 -4.38 4.07
CA ASN A 233 21.36 -3.86 4.15
C ASN A 233 21.65 -2.84 3.02
N HIS A 234 22.85 -2.27 3.03
CA HIS A 234 23.34 -1.31 2.04
C HIS A 234 23.44 -1.87 0.61
N GLN A 235 23.54 -3.19 0.48
CA GLN A 235 23.55 -3.93 -0.78
C GLN A 235 22.13 -4.27 -1.25
N ASN A 236 21.12 -3.80 -0.50
CA ASN A 236 19.70 -4.07 -0.75
C ASN A 236 19.41 -5.58 -0.74
N GLU A 237 20.03 -6.31 0.17
CA GLU A 237 19.68 -7.68 0.52
C GLU A 237 18.81 -7.65 1.78
N SER A 238 17.77 -8.49 1.83
CA SER A 238 16.88 -8.60 2.99
C SER A 238 17.16 -9.83 3.81
N SER A 239 17.00 -9.67 5.13
CA SER A 239 16.90 -10.77 6.09
C SER A 239 15.67 -10.58 6.96
N TRP A 240 15.01 -11.68 7.31
CA TRP A 240 13.75 -11.68 8.05
C TRP A 240 13.91 -12.49 9.33
N ILE A 241 13.43 -11.93 10.44
CA ILE A 241 13.49 -12.54 11.77
C ILE A 241 12.07 -12.54 12.34
N LEU A 242 11.57 -13.69 12.77
CA LEU A 242 10.33 -13.78 13.55
C LEU A 242 10.66 -13.45 15.01
N GLU A 243 10.18 -12.32 15.50
CA GLU A 243 10.44 -11.83 16.85
C GLU A 243 9.44 -12.41 17.86
N ARG A 244 8.16 -12.45 17.48
CA ARG A 244 7.07 -12.94 18.33
C ARG A 244 6.03 -13.69 17.52
N GLU A 245 5.51 -14.77 18.08
CA GLU A 245 4.32 -15.46 17.57
C GLU A 245 3.48 -15.94 18.75
N PHE A 246 2.18 -15.66 18.72
CA PHE A 246 1.23 -16.20 19.69
C PHE A 246 -0.19 -16.23 19.11
N ASN A 247 -1.02 -17.09 19.67
CA ASN A 247 -2.42 -17.20 19.28
C ASN A 247 -3.28 -16.25 20.14
N LEU A 248 -3.96 -15.31 19.48
CA LEU A 248 -4.86 -14.32 20.07
C LEU A 248 -6.14 -14.92 20.66
N LEU A 249 -6.47 -16.16 20.30
CA LEU A 249 -7.66 -16.87 20.77
C LEU A 249 -7.40 -17.72 22.01
N THR A 250 -6.13 -17.90 22.40
CA THR A 250 -5.80 -18.65 23.61
C THR A 250 -6.13 -17.80 24.84
N VAL A 251 -7.16 -18.21 25.59
CA VAL A 251 -7.47 -17.63 26.91
C VAL A 251 -6.35 -18.03 27.86
N LEU A 252 -5.58 -17.06 28.36
CA LEU A 252 -4.67 -17.29 29.48
C LEU A 252 -5.54 -17.59 30.72
N PRO A 253 -5.31 -18.69 31.45
CA PRO A 253 -5.97 -18.88 32.73
C PRO A 253 -5.62 -17.69 33.63
N GLU A 254 -6.62 -17.09 34.27
CA GLU A 254 -6.41 -16.08 35.31
C GLU A 254 -5.37 -16.64 36.29
N GLN A 255 -4.20 -16.02 36.34
CA GLN A 255 -3.25 -16.30 37.41
C GLN A 255 -3.97 -15.90 38.70
N GLY A 256 -4.36 -16.92 39.47
CA GLY A 256 -5.04 -16.76 40.74
C GLY A 256 -4.31 -15.71 41.57
N ILE A 257 -5.04 -14.67 41.93
CA ILE A 257 -4.65 -13.74 42.98
C ILE A 257 -4.57 -14.61 44.25
N CYS A 258 -3.38 -15.04 44.63
CA CYS A 258 -3.15 -15.57 45.97
C CYS A 258 -3.45 -14.44 46.95
N ALA A 259 -4.52 -14.63 47.72
CA ALA A 259 -4.86 -13.83 48.89
C ALA A 259 -3.81 -14.01 50.00
#